data_AF-A0A3B8SZB9-F1
#
_entry.id   AF-A0A3B8SZB9-F1
#
_cell.length_a   1.000
_cell.length_b   1.000
_cell.length_c   1.000
_cell.angle_alpha   90.00
_cell.angle_beta   90.00
_cell.angle_gamma   90.00
#
_symmetry.space_group_name_H-M   'P 1'
#
loop_
_entity.id
_entity.type
_entity.pdbx_description
1 polymer ?
#
loop_
_entity_poly.entity_id
_entity_poly.type
_entity_poly.pdbx_seq_one_letter_code
_entity_poly.pdbx_strand_id
1 'polypeptide(L)'
;MAVADWIRIAILSLVWGGSFFFVEVMLEAMPPMTSVLGRLIVGLAGLVGLLKLLGHPLRPLMTQWRSFAWIGLINNAIPFSLISFGQTEITG
;
A
#
# COMPACT_ATOMS: atom_id res chain seq x y z
N MET A 1 9.34 -29.03 3.11
CA MET A 1 8.57 -27.87 2.61
C MET A 1 7.20 -28.41 2.24
N ALA A 2 6.15 -28.06 3.01
CA ALA A 2 4.82 -28.62 2.78
C ALA A 2 4.19 -27.97 1.54
N VAL A 3 3.34 -28.69 0.81
CA VAL A 3 2.59 -28.14 -0.34
C VAL A 3 1.79 -26.88 0.07
N ALA A 4 1.37 -26.80 1.33
CA ALA A 4 0.73 -25.63 1.92
C ALA A 4 1.60 -24.36 1.89
N ASP A 5 2.93 -24.49 2.05
CA ASP A 5 3.86 -23.35 1.99
C ASP A 5 3.96 -22.81 0.56
N TRP A 6 4.02 -23.72 -0.43
CA TRP A 6 4.03 -23.37 -1.85
C TRP A 6 2.75 -22.69 -2.30
N ILE A 7 1.59 -23.16 -1.83
CA ILE A 7 0.29 -22.52 -2.10
C ILE A 7 0.24 -21.11 -1.49
N ARG A 8 0.75 -20.94 -0.26
CA ARG A 8 0.84 -19.61 0.37
C ARG A 8 1.73 -18.67 -0.43
N ILE A 9 2.88 -19.14 -0.88
CA ILE A 9 3.79 -18.36 -1.74
C ILE A 9 3.10 -17.99 -3.05
N ALA A 10 2.44 -18.94 -3.72
CA ALA A 10 1.74 -18.69 -4.98
C ALA A 10 0.63 -17.63 -4.82
N ILE A 11 -0.18 -17.72 -3.76
CA ILE A 11 -1.20 -16.70 -3.45
C ILE A 11 -0.53 -15.36 -3.17
N LEU A 12 0.54 -15.33 -2.38
CA LEU A 12 1.26 -14.11 -2.05
C LEU A 12 1.82 -13.44 -3.31
N SER A 13 2.41 -14.24 -4.21
CA SER A 13 2.91 -13.80 -5.51
C SER A 13 1.81 -13.28 -6.42
N LEU A 14 0.63 -13.88 -6.41
CA LEU A 14 -0.53 -13.41 -7.18
C LEU A 14 -1.08 -12.09 -6.65
N VAL A 15 -1.22 -11.96 -5.32
CA VAL A 15 -1.71 -10.74 -4.67
C VAL A 15 -0.71 -9.60 -4.86
N TRP A 16 0.58 -9.84 -4.65
CA TRP A 16 1.62 -8.84 -4.85
C TRP A 16 1.85 -8.52 -6.32
N GLY A 17 1.99 -9.52 -7.18
CA GLY A 17 2.22 -9.35 -8.62
C GLY A 17 1.03 -8.72 -9.33
N GLY A 18 -0.19 -9.20 -9.05
CA GLY A 18 -1.42 -8.61 -9.59
C GLY A 18 -1.62 -7.16 -9.18
N SER A 19 -1.21 -6.79 -7.96
CA SER A 19 -1.28 -5.40 -7.49
C SER A 19 -0.44 -4.43 -8.34
N PHE A 20 0.63 -4.87 -9.00
CA PHE A 20 1.40 -4.01 -9.92
C PHE A 20 0.68 -3.82 -11.25
N PHE A 21 0.07 -4.87 -11.79
CA PHE A 21 -0.75 -4.78 -13.01
C PHE A 21 -1.92 -3.80 -12.84
N PHE A 22 -2.65 -3.88 -11.73
CA PHE A 22 -3.72 -2.92 -11.44
C PHE A 22 -3.22 -1.49 -11.25
N VAL A 23 -2.01 -1.29 -10.72
CA VAL A 23 -1.41 0.04 -10.58
C VAL A 23 -1.07 0.66 -11.92
N GLU A 24 -0.51 -0.12 -12.84
CA GLU A 24 -0.16 0.32 -14.19
C GLU A 24 -1.41 0.72 -14.98
N VAL A 25 -2.47 -0.10 -14.92
CA VAL A 25 -3.79 0.24 -15.47
C VAL A 25 -4.39 1.50 -14.83
N MET A 26 -4.19 1.71 -13.52
CA MET A 26 -4.72 2.88 -12.82
C MET A 26 -3.93 4.16 -13.11
N LEU A 27 -2.62 4.05 -13.40
CA LEU A 27 -1.75 5.15 -13.81
C LEU A 27 -2.05 5.65 -15.23
N GLU A 28 -2.57 4.77 -16.09
CA GLU A 28 -3.04 5.15 -17.43
C GLU A 28 -4.23 6.13 -17.39
N ALA A 29 -5.02 6.08 -16.32
CA ALA A 29 -6.23 6.90 -16.15
C ALA A 29 -6.05 8.08 -15.16
N MET A 30 -5.05 8.04 -14.27
CA MET A 30 -4.89 9.03 -13.20
C MET A 30 -3.44 9.45 -12.95
N PRO A 31 -3.20 10.73 -12.58
CA PRO A 31 -1.89 11.20 -12.18
C PRO A 31 -1.28 10.35 -11.05
N PRO A 32 0.04 10.11 -11.07
CA PRO A 32 0.72 9.22 -10.13
C PRO A 32 0.52 9.59 -8.66
N MET A 33 0.44 10.89 -8.35
CA MET A 33 0.19 11.37 -6.99
C MET A 33 -1.20 10.93 -6.47
N THR A 34 -2.22 10.90 -7.33
CA THR A 34 -3.59 10.51 -6.97
C THR A 34 -3.67 9.01 -6.66
N SER A 35 -2.91 8.19 -7.39
CA SER A 35 -2.80 6.74 -7.15
C SER A 35 -2.21 6.44 -5.76
N VAL A 36 -1.14 7.15 -5.38
CA VAL A 36 -0.52 7.01 -4.05
C VAL A 36 -1.49 7.46 -2.95
N LEU A 37 -2.16 8.60 -3.11
CA LEU A 37 -3.16 9.09 -2.16
C LEU A 37 -4.33 8.11 -2.01
N GLY A 38 -4.85 7.56 -3.10
CA GLY A 38 -5.90 6.56 -3.09
C GLY A 38 -5.51 5.31 -2.28
N ARG A 39 -4.29 4.80 -2.48
CA ARG A 39 -3.74 3.68 -1.70
C ARG A 39 -3.64 4.00 -0.21
N LEU A 40 -3.19 5.19 0.15
CA LEU A 40 -3.11 5.62 1.55
C LEU A 40 -4.49 5.70 2.19
N ILE A 41 -5.50 6.19 1.48
CA ILE A 41 -6.88 6.28 1.97
C ILE A 41 -7.49 4.88 2.14
N VAL A 42 -7.32 3.98 1.17
CA VAL A 42 -7.82 2.60 1.26
C VAL A 42 -7.14 1.86 2.41
N GLY A 43 -5.82 1.99 2.56
CA GLY A 43 -5.07 1.41 3.67
C GLY A 43 -5.53 1.96 5.03
N LEU A 44 -5.76 3.28 5.13
CA LEU A 44 -6.28 3.92 6.33
C LEU A 44 -7.69 3.41 6.67
N ALA A 45 -8.59 3.35 5.68
CA ALA A 45 -9.96 2.88 5.87
C ALA A 45 -9.99 1.41 6.34
N GLY A 46 -9.16 0.56 5.74
CA GLY A 46 -9.02 -0.84 6.13
C GLY A 46 -8.48 -0.99 7.57
N LEU A 47 -7.41 -0.26 7.91
CA LEU A 47 -6.82 -0.30 9.24
C LEU A 47 -7.80 0.19 10.31
N VAL A 48 -8.45 1.33 10.09
CA VAL A 48 -9.44 1.89 11.03
C VAL A 48 -10.65 0.96 11.16
N GLY A 49 -11.11 0.38 10.05
CA GLY A 49 -12.19 -0.61 10.05
C GLY A 49 -11.83 -1.84 10.87
N LEU A 50 -10.64 -2.40 10.68
CA LEU A 50 -10.16 -3.57 11.40
C LEU A 50 -9.96 -3.28 12.91
N LEU A 51 -9.38 -2.12 13.26
CA LEU A 51 -9.21 -1.71 14.65
C LEU A 51 -10.56 -1.57 15.37
N LYS A 52 -11.57 -1.00 14.70
CA LYS A 52 -12.93 -0.93 15.23
C LYS A 52 -13.55 -2.32 15.41
N LEU A 53 -13.34 -3.22 14.45
CA LEU A 53 -13.89 -4.57 14.48
C LEU A 53 -13.26 -5.44 15.58
N LEU A 54 -11.96 -5.24 15.86
CA LEU A 54 -11.22 -5.86 16.95
C LEU A 54 -11.43 -5.17 18.32
N GLY A 55 -12.15 -4.05 18.37
CA GLY A 55 -12.40 -3.29 19.60
C GLY A 55 -11.16 -2.58 20.17
N HIS A 56 -10.10 -2.41 19.38
CA HIS A 56 -8.89 -1.74 19.84
C HIS A 56 -9.04 -0.22 19.86
N PRO A 57 -8.58 0.46 20.92
CA PRO A 57 -8.65 1.90 21.00
C PRO A 57 -7.68 2.55 19.99
N LEU A 58 -8.16 3.55 19.24
CA LEU A 58 -7.33 4.38 18.35
C LEU A 58 -6.46 5.39 19.12
N ARG A 59 -6.55 5.44 20.45
CA ARG A 59 -5.81 6.37 21.31
C ARG A 59 -4.30 6.32 21.12
N PRO A 60 -3.63 5.14 21.07
CA PRO A 60 -2.20 5.05 20.84
C PRO A 60 -1.78 5.57 19.46
N LEU A 61 -2.65 5.38 18.45
CA LEU A 61 -2.44 5.93 17.11
C LEU A 61 -2.41 7.46 17.15
N MET A 62 -3.29 8.09 17.95
CA MET A 62 -3.29 9.54 18.13
C MET A 62 -2.10 10.04 18.96
N THR A 63 -1.62 9.26 19.94
CA THR A 63 -0.47 9.65 20.76
C THR A 63 0.86 9.52 20.02
N GLN A 64 1.00 8.49 19.17
CA GLN A 64 2.25 8.17 18.45
C GLN A 64 2.13 8.36 16.94
N TRP A 65 1.17 9.17 16.48
CA TRP A 65 0.87 9.36 15.06
C TRP A 65 2.10 9.72 14.22
N ARG A 66 3.06 10.45 14.80
CA ARG A 66 4.32 10.82 14.14
C ARG A 66 5.17 9.60 13.79
N SER A 67 5.37 8.66 14.72
CA SER A 67 6.16 7.45 14.46
C SER A 67 5.51 6.58 13.37
N PHE A 68 4.19 6.43 13.43
CA PHE A 68 3.44 5.72 12.39
C PHE A 68 3.50 6.43 11.03
N ALA A 69 3.41 7.76 11.01
CA ALA A 69 3.55 8.55 9.80
C ALA A 69 4.95 8.39 9.18
N TRP A 70 6.02 8.41 9.99
CA TRP A 70 7.38 8.20 9.51
C TRP A 70 7.58 6.81 8.88
N ILE A 71 7.06 5.76 9.53
CA ILE A 71 7.16 4.39 9.01
C ILE A 71 6.42 4.28 7.67
N GLY A 72 5.21 4.81 7.58
CA GLY A 72 4.42 4.82 6.34
C GLY A 72 5.05 5.66 5.23
N LEU A 73 5.64 6.80 5.57
CA LEU A 73 6.31 7.68 4.61
C LEU A 73 7.52 6.98 4.00
N ILE A 74 8.39 6.40 4.83
CA ILE A 74 9.64 5.77 4.40
C ILE A 74 9.37 4.44 3.68
N ASN A 75 8.44 3.62 4.17
CA ASN A 75 8.20 2.30 3.58
C ASN A 75 7.31 2.33 2.34
N ASN A 76 6.39 3.29 2.24
CA ASN A 76 5.39 3.30 1.17
C ASN A 76 5.44 4.60 0.38
N ALA A 77 5.21 5.76 1.02
CA ALA A 77 4.99 6.99 0.27
C ALA A 77 6.20 7.39 -0.58
N ILE A 78 7.42 7.36 -0.01
CA ILE A 78 8.66 7.68 -0.72
C ILE A 78 8.92 6.69 -1.87
N PRO A 79 9.04 5.37 -1.63
CA PRO A 79 9.34 4.43 -2.71
C PRO A 79 8.26 4.40 -3.79
N PHE A 80 6.97 4.43 -3.45
CA PHE A 80 5.92 4.45 -4.46
C PHE A 80 5.89 5.75 -5.25
N SER A 81 6.15 6.90 -4.62
CA SER A 81 6.27 8.17 -5.35
C SER A 81 7.48 8.15 -6.28
N LEU A 82 8.61 7.60 -5.83
CA LEU A 82 9.84 7.51 -6.61
C LEU A 82 9.70 6.55 -7.80
N ILE A 83 9.03 5.41 -7.62
CA ILE A 83 8.70 4.46 -8.69
C ILE A 83 7.77 5.11 -9.71
N SER A 84 6.71 5.77 -9.25
CA SER A 84 5.75 6.41 -10.15
C SER A 84 6.39 7.56 -10.94
N PHE A 85 7.31 8.31 -10.32
CA PHE A 85 8.11 9.34 -10.99
C PHE A 85 9.08 8.72 -12.02
N GLY A 86 9.72 7.60 -11.68
CA GLY A 86 10.55 6.85 -12.62
C GLY A 86 9.76 6.35 -13.84
N GLN A 87 8.51 5.92 -13.65
CA GLN A 87 7.65 5.49 -14.76
C GLN A 87 7.27 6.65 -15.69
N THR A 88 7.14 7.88 -15.18
CA THR A 88 6.88 9.06 -16.01
C THR A 88 8.10 9.57 -16.79
N GLU A 89 9.32 9.40 -16.27
CA GLU A 89 10.56 9.87 -16.93
C GLU A 89 11.14 8.86 -17.94
N ILE A 90 10.90 7.56 -17.76
CA ILE A 90 11.46 6.50 -18.64
C ILE A 90 10.55 6.24 -19.86
N THR A 91 9.31 6.73 -19.87
CA THR A 91 8.37 6.59 -21.00
C THR A 91 8.48 7.76 -22.02
N GLY A 92 9.63 8.43 -22.08
CA GLY A 92 9.95 9.42 -23.12
C GLY A 92 10.52 8.78 -24.37
#